data_AF-A0A127A5C8-F1
#
_entry.id   AF-A0A127A5C8-F1
#
_cell.length_a   1.000
_cell.length_b   1.000
_cell.length_c   1.000
_cell.angle_alpha   90.00
_cell.angle_beta   90.00
_cell.angle_gamma   90.00
#
_symmetry.space_group_name_H-M   'P 1'
#
loop_
_entity.id
_entity.type
_entity.pdbx_description
1 polymer ?
#
loop_
_entity_poly.entity_id
_entity_poly.type
_entity_poly.pdbx_seq_one_letter_code
_entity_poly.pdbx_strand_id
1 'polypeptide(L)'
;MAVPDRFGLLPAGPLLLTTEETRLLWAFVHGDIMDAAVRSWLRASLGFCPRHTWAYAVVEIELWEAGVGGRGGHQPFDVCVLYEDLCRTLSARLGRPRGWGRRAEAALVPSRRCYLCAQLAGAPREGFALGYANSNSAALAAEANLLRHTRRWCEATADEWAPAACPACLGAAAGAAAGTHDDGARLCRLHLAEAVRRVAGDDARAGALLSAASARLASSAQGLTVLARSMTAAGAPADARTEASWIEALGFFGGWQFPAFLAGIRADGAP
;
A
#
# COMPACT_ATOMS: atom_id res chain seq x y z
N MET A 1 -18.19 -4.93 18.15
CA MET A 1 -18.76 -4.87 16.79
C MET A 1 -17.69 -5.39 15.84
N ALA A 2 -17.87 -6.60 15.29
CA ALA A 2 -16.88 -7.21 14.41
C ALA A 2 -16.75 -6.39 13.11
N VAL A 3 -15.53 -5.99 12.76
CA VAL A 3 -15.23 -5.44 11.44
C VAL A 3 -15.49 -6.57 10.44
N PRO A 4 -16.24 -6.36 9.34
CA PRO A 4 -16.42 -7.41 8.34
C PRO A 4 -15.05 -7.85 7.83
N ASP A 5 -14.76 -9.12 8.10
CA ASP A 5 -13.66 -9.86 7.53
C ASP A 5 -13.87 -9.93 6.01
N ARG A 6 -12.78 -9.90 5.23
CA ARG A 6 -12.72 -9.96 3.75
C ARG A 6 -12.76 -8.62 3.00
N PHE A 7 -11.80 -7.75 3.27
CA PHE A 7 -11.11 -7.16 2.12
C PHE A 7 -10.01 -8.14 1.72
N GLY A 8 -10.33 -9.01 0.76
CA GLY A 8 -9.34 -9.86 0.11
C GLY A 8 -8.27 -9.01 -0.59
N LEU A 9 -7.24 -9.68 -1.11
CA LEU A 9 -6.29 -9.01 -2.01
C LEU A 9 -7.07 -8.38 -3.18
N LEU A 10 -6.59 -7.22 -3.65
CA LEU A 10 -7.07 -6.66 -4.91
C LEU A 10 -6.68 -7.66 -6.02
N PRO A 11 -7.63 -8.17 -6.83
CA PRO A 11 -7.33 -9.14 -7.88
C PRO A 11 -6.34 -8.58 -8.91
N ALA A 12 -5.66 -9.47 -9.61
CA ALA A 12 -4.88 -9.11 -10.79
C ALA A 12 -5.87 -8.72 -11.90
N GLY A 13 -5.95 -7.42 -12.19
CA GLY A 13 -6.86 -6.87 -13.20
C GLY A 13 -6.92 -5.35 -13.13
N PRO A 14 -7.67 -4.71 -14.05
CA PRO A 14 -7.80 -3.26 -14.09
C PRO A 14 -8.49 -2.72 -12.83
N LEU A 15 -7.85 -1.75 -12.19
CA LEU A 15 -8.45 -0.98 -11.11
C LEU A 15 -9.27 0.17 -11.72
N LEU A 16 -10.59 0.00 -11.78
CA LEU A 16 -11.50 1.07 -12.21
C LEU A 16 -11.99 1.87 -11.01
N LEU A 17 -11.58 3.13 -10.94
CA LEU A 17 -11.99 4.11 -9.94
C LEU A 17 -13.33 4.73 -10.30
N THR A 18 -14.24 4.76 -9.34
CA THR A 18 -15.48 5.53 -9.46
C THR A 18 -15.22 7.02 -9.30
N THR A 19 -16.10 7.85 -9.84
CA THR A 19 -16.06 9.32 -9.64
C THR A 19 -15.96 9.70 -8.17
N GLU A 20 -16.68 9.00 -7.29
CA GLU A 20 -16.70 9.29 -5.87
C GLU A 20 -15.41 8.83 -5.16
N GLU A 21 -14.84 7.68 -5.53
CA GLU A 21 -13.51 7.27 -5.06
C GLU A 21 -12.45 8.31 -5.43
N THR A 22 -12.44 8.75 -6.70
CA THR A 22 -11.51 9.78 -7.16
C THR A 22 -11.72 11.10 -6.43
N ARG A 23 -12.97 11.55 -6.25
CA ARG A 23 -13.28 12.79 -5.52
C ARG A 23 -12.74 12.77 -4.09
N LEU A 24 -12.98 11.67 -3.36
CA LEU A 24 -12.54 11.52 -1.98
C LEU A 24 -11.02 11.38 -1.86
N LEU A 25 -10.39 10.60 -2.74
CA LEU A 25 -8.94 10.43 -2.76
C LEU A 25 -8.23 11.73 -3.16
N TRP A 26 -8.78 12.48 -4.11
CA TRP A 26 -8.24 13.77 -4.53
C TRP A 26 -8.30 14.80 -3.41
N ALA A 27 -9.42 14.86 -2.67
CA ALA A 27 -9.52 15.68 -1.46
C ALA A 27 -8.52 15.21 -0.38
N PHE A 28 -8.31 13.90 -0.26
CA PHE A 28 -7.37 13.34 0.70
C PHE A 28 -5.93 13.75 0.45
N VAL A 29 -5.46 13.63 -0.80
CA VAL A 29 -4.13 14.07 -1.25
C VAL A 29 -3.94 15.57 -0.96
N HIS A 30 -4.96 16.40 -1.19
CA HIS A 30 -4.84 17.86 -1.05
C HIS A 30 -4.98 18.42 0.38
N GLY A 31 -5.33 17.61 1.38
CA GLY A 31 -5.48 18.17 2.73
C GLY A 31 -5.91 17.24 3.83
N ASP A 32 -6.79 16.26 3.57
CA ASP A 32 -7.29 15.42 4.68
C ASP A 32 -6.17 14.58 5.31
N ILE A 33 -5.11 14.25 4.57
CA ILE A 33 -3.94 13.55 5.12
C ILE A 33 -3.26 14.33 6.26
N MET A 34 -3.43 15.66 6.32
CA MET A 34 -2.87 16.51 7.37
C MET A 34 -3.71 16.50 8.66
N ASP A 35 -4.97 16.05 8.59
CA ASP A 35 -5.85 15.99 9.75
C ASP A 35 -5.39 14.91 10.76
N ALA A 36 -5.29 15.29 12.03
CA ALA A 36 -4.79 14.41 13.08
C ALA A 36 -5.71 13.21 13.37
N ALA A 37 -7.03 13.38 13.25
CA ALA A 37 -8.00 12.30 13.42
C ALA A 37 -7.95 11.32 12.24
N VAL A 38 -7.76 11.82 11.02
CA VAL A 38 -7.53 11.00 9.82
C VAL A 38 -6.24 10.19 9.95
N ARG A 39 -5.12 10.81 10.36
CA ARG A 39 -3.86 10.09 10.63
C ARG A 39 -3.99 9.02 11.71
N SER A 40 -4.69 9.32 12.80
CA SER A 40 -4.98 8.35 13.85
C SER A 40 -5.82 7.18 13.32
N TRP A 41 -6.81 7.46 12.46
CA TRP A 41 -7.60 6.44 11.78
C TRP A 41 -6.73 5.55 10.91
N LEU A 42 -5.89 6.14 10.05
CA LEU A 42 -5.00 5.41 9.14
C LEU A 42 -4.04 4.49 9.90
N ARG A 43 -3.46 4.94 11.01
CA ARG A 43 -2.61 4.07 11.86
C ARG A 43 -3.41 2.90 12.45
N ALA A 44 -4.64 3.13 12.89
CA ALA A 44 -5.51 2.08 13.43
C ALA A 44 -5.97 1.09 12.34
N SER A 45 -6.19 1.55 11.11
CA SER A 45 -6.54 0.71 9.96
C SER A 45 -5.33 0.14 9.21
N LEU A 46 -4.09 0.41 9.67
CA LEU A 46 -2.84 0.04 8.99
C LEU A 46 -2.78 0.53 7.53
N GLY A 47 -3.19 1.79 7.33
CA GLY A 47 -3.36 2.41 6.02
C GLY A 47 -4.75 2.18 5.43
N PHE A 48 -4.81 2.03 4.11
CA PHE A 48 -6.03 1.73 3.37
C PHE A 48 -6.25 0.21 3.21
N CYS A 49 -7.45 -0.19 2.76
CA CYS A 49 -7.65 -1.57 2.32
C CYS A 49 -6.87 -1.82 1.01
N PRO A 50 -6.62 -3.08 0.61
CA PRO A 50 -5.88 -3.41 -0.61
C PRO A 50 -6.28 -2.61 -1.86
N ARG A 51 -7.58 -2.47 -2.11
CA ARG A 51 -8.09 -1.65 -3.22
C ARG A 51 -7.70 -0.18 -3.08
N HIS A 52 -7.98 0.42 -1.93
CA HIS A 52 -7.75 1.85 -1.73
C HIS A 52 -6.28 2.21 -1.51
N THR A 53 -5.43 1.26 -1.16
CA THR A 53 -3.96 1.40 -1.19
C THR A 53 -3.47 1.71 -2.60
N TRP A 54 -3.87 0.91 -3.58
CA TRP A 54 -3.48 1.11 -4.97
C TRP A 54 -4.24 2.27 -5.63
N ALA A 55 -5.52 2.46 -5.29
CA ALA A 55 -6.31 3.60 -5.78
C ALA A 55 -5.70 4.94 -5.39
N TYR A 56 -5.24 5.06 -4.15
CA TYR A 56 -4.58 6.26 -3.66
C TYR A 56 -3.32 6.58 -4.46
N ALA A 57 -2.46 5.59 -4.69
CA ALA A 57 -1.27 5.77 -5.50
C ALA A 57 -1.59 6.14 -6.96
N VAL A 58 -2.59 5.50 -7.55
CA VAL A 58 -3.06 5.84 -8.91
C VAL A 58 -3.55 7.29 -8.98
N VAL A 59 -4.39 7.72 -8.04
CA VAL A 59 -4.90 9.10 -8.01
C VAL A 59 -3.77 10.11 -7.87
N GLU A 60 -2.79 9.84 -7.00
CA GLU A 60 -1.65 10.73 -6.85
C GLU A 60 -0.79 10.76 -8.12
N ILE A 61 -0.37 9.59 -8.63
CA ILE A 61 0.56 9.50 -9.76
C ILE A 61 -0.07 10.02 -11.07
N GLU A 62 -1.33 9.68 -11.35
CA GLU A 62 -1.95 10.07 -12.62
C GLU A 62 -2.42 11.52 -12.64
N LEU A 63 -2.82 12.10 -11.49
CA LEU A 63 -3.45 13.42 -11.46
C LEU A 63 -2.58 14.54 -10.90
N TRP A 64 -1.51 14.21 -10.15
CA TRP A 64 -0.60 15.22 -9.64
C TRP A 64 0.43 15.61 -10.71
N GLU A 65 0.55 16.91 -10.99
CA GLU A 65 1.43 17.46 -12.04
C GLU A 65 2.60 18.32 -11.50
N ALA A 66 2.78 18.44 -10.18
CA ALA A 66 3.85 19.27 -9.61
C ALA A 66 5.16 18.48 -9.41
N GLY A 67 6.10 18.59 -10.35
CA GLY A 67 7.44 18.00 -10.22
C GLY A 67 8.44 18.53 -11.25
N VAL A 68 9.64 18.91 -10.79
CA VAL A 68 10.77 19.34 -11.62
C VAL A 68 11.69 18.17 -11.98
N GLY A 69 12.16 18.11 -13.23
CA GLY A 69 13.05 17.08 -13.78
C GLY A 69 12.51 16.51 -15.10
N GLY A 70 13.31 15.71 -15.83
CA GLY A 70 12.94 15.12 -17.14
C GLY A 70 11.77 14.12 -17.14
N ARG A 71 10.97 14.11 -16.06
CA ARG A 71 9.88 13.17 -15.77
C ARG A 71 8.55 13.83 -15.41
N GLY A 72 8.46 15.18 -15.33
CA GLY A 72 7.24 15.98 -15.15
C GLY A 72 6.17 15.44 -14.19
N GLY A 73 6.00 16.03 -13.01
CA GLY A 73 4.73 15.99 -12.28
C GLY A 73 4.29 14.73 -11.51
N HIS A 74 4.57 13.52 -11.99
CA HIS A 74 3.85 12.30 -11.57
C HIS A 74 4.55 11.50 -10.45
N GLN A 75 4.65 12.06 -9.25
CA GLN A 75 5.43 11.47 -8.16
C GLN A 75 4.56 11.07 -6.94
N PRO A 76 4.80 9.92 -6.29
CA PRO A 76 4.02 9.37 -5.18
C PRO A 76 4.49 9.97 -3.86
N PHE A 77 4.58 11.30 -3.78
CA PHE A 77 5.14 11.99 -2.62
C PHE A 77 4.35 11.71 -1.33
N ASP A 78 3.05 11.97 -1.33
CA ASP A 78 2.16 11.72 -0.20
C ASP A 78 2.04 10.21 0.09
N VAL A 79 2.08 9.35 -0.93
CA VAL A 79 2.27 7.90 -0.74
C VAL A 79 3.55 7.61 0.05
N CYS A 80 4.68 8.21 -0.32
CA CYS A 80 5.94 7.99 0.39
C CYS A 80 5.82 8.45 1.85
N VAL A 81 5.23 9.63 2.10
CA VAL A 81 5.03 10.16 3.46
C VAL A 81 4.15 9.23 4.30
N LEU A 82 2.99 8.82 3.77
CA LEU A 82 2.06 7.96 4.51
C LEU A 82 2.66 6.58 4.80
N TYR A 83 3.20 5.93 3.76
CA TYR A 83 3.67 4.56 3.90
C TYR A 83 5.02 4.46 4.62
N GLU A 84 5.80 5.54 4.69
CA GLU A 84 6.96 5.63 5.57
C GLU A 84 6.55 5.57 7.05
N ASP A 85 5.59 6.41 7.48
CA ASP A 85 5.06 6.39 8.86
C ASP A 85 4.45 5.02 9.20
N LEU A 86 3.68 4.43 8.28
CA LEU A 86 3.07 3.11 8.48
C LEU A 86 4.12 2.00 8.58
N CYS A 87 5.13 1.99 7.68
CA CYS A 87 6.23 1.03 7.72
C CYS A 87 7.01 1.14 9.03
N ARG A 88 7.40 2.34 9.44
CA ARG A 88 8.14 2.59 10.68
C ARG A 88 7.34 2.16 11.91
N THR A 89 6.07 2.56 11.98
CA THR A 89 5.18 2.24 13.09
C THR A 89 4.95 0.74 13.22
N LEU A 90 4.65 0.06 12.11
CA LEU A 90 4.42 -1.38 12.12
C LEU A 90 5.71 -2.15 12.41
N SER A 91 6.85 -1.77 11.82
CA SER A 91 8.16 -2.34 12.15
C SER A 91 8.43 -2.29 13.66
N ALA A 92 8.31 -1.11 14.27
CA ALA A 92 8.48 -0.95 15.72
C ALA A 92 7.49 -1.80 16.54
N ARG A 93 6.26 -2.02 16.04
CA ARG A 93 5.26 -2.87 16.69
C ARG A 93 5.61 -4.36 16.58
N LEU A 94 6.13 -4.81 15.44
CA LEU A 94 6.52 -6.19 15.20
C LEU A 94 7.80 -6.59 15.95
N GLY A 95 8.73 -5.66 16.13
CA GLY A 95 9.98 -5.88 16.86
C GLY A 95 9.87 -5.87 18.40
N ARG A 96 8.70 -5.54 18.96
CA ARG A 96 8.51 -5.51 20.42
C ARG A 96 8.25 -6.92 20.99
N PRO A 97 8.79 -7.25 22.18
CA PRO A 97 8.42 -8.45 22.91
C PRO A 97 6.90 -8.53 23.09
N ARG A 98 6.34 -9.73 22.88
CA ARG A 98 4.89 -9.94 23.02
C ARG A 98 4.53 -10.08 24.49
N GLY A 99 3.46 -9.39 24.90
CA GLY A 99 2.83 -9.62 26.21
C GLY A 99 2.11 -10.96 26.22
N TRP A 100 2.03 -11.57 27.41
CA TRP A 100 1.37 -12.86 27.62
C TRP A 100 -0.08 -12.85 27.13
N GLY A 101 -0.52 -13.92 26.45
CA GLY A 101 -1.90 -14.10 25.97
C GLY A 101 -2.31 -13.28 24.74
N ARG A 102 -1.41 -12.48 24.14
CA ARG A 102 -1.70 -11.76 22.88
C ARG A 102 -1.41 -12.64 21.66
N ARG A 103 -2.38 -12.73 20.76
CA ARG A 103 -2.21 -13.42 19.47
C ARG A 103 -1.13 -12.73 18.64
N ALA A 104 -0.18 -13.50 18.11
CA ALA A 104 0.99 -12.97 17.41
C ALA A 104 0.61 -12.19 16.13
N GLU A 105 -0.44 -12.62 15.42
CA GLU A 105 -0.94 -11.98 14.20
C GLU A 105 -1.69 -10.67 14.47
N ALA A 106 -2.09 -10.38 15.71
CA ALA A 106 -2.92 -9.21 16.04
C ALA A 106 -2.24 -7.87 15.70
N ALA A 107 -0.91 -7.86 15.55
CA ALA A 107 -0.18 -6.68 15.08
C ALA A 107 -0.42 -6.36 13.59
N LEU A 108 -0.78 -7.37 12.80
CA LEU A 108 -0.97 -7.30 11.35
C LEU A 108 -2.44 -7.11 10.94
N VAL A 109 -3.35 -7.22 11.91
CA VAL A 109 -4.79 -7.06 11.72
C VAL A 109 -5.18 -5.62 12.07
N PRO A 110 -5.87 -4.91 11.18
CA PRO A 110 -6.33 -3.55 11.44
C PRO A 110 -7.43 -3.55 12.51
N SER A 111 -7.41 -2.58 13.41
CA SER A 111 -8.46 -2.39 14.43
C SER A 111 -9.60 -1.49 13.96
N ARG A 112 -9.45 -0.85 12.79
CA ARG A 112 -10.48 -0.05 12.12
C ARG A 112 -10.61 -0.43 10.65
N ARG A 113 -11.80 -0.19 10.08
CA ARG A 113 -12.04 -0.27 8.63
C ARG A 113 -11.24 0.81 7.89
N CYS A 114 -10.99 0.59 6.59
CA CYS A 114 -10.41 1.60 5.70
C CYS A 114 -11.17 2.94 5.78
N TYR A 115 -10.44 4.06 5.85
CA TYR A 115 -11.00 5.40 5.90
C TYR A 115 -11.88 5.69 4.65
N LEU A 116 -11.41 5.38 3.44
CA LEU A 116 -12.18 5.57 2.21
C LEU A 116 -13.47 4.72 2.19
N CYS A 117 -13.39 3.43 2.54
CA CYS A 117 -14.59 2.61 2.71
C CYS A 117 -15.57 3.20 3.74
N ALA A 118 -15.05 3.85 4.79
CA ALA A 118 -15.89 4.48 5.80
C ALA A 118 -16.63 5.71 5.27
N GLN A 119 -15.97 6.52 4.43
CA GLN A 119 -16.56 7.69 3.79
C GLN A 119 -17.57 7.29 2.72
N LEU A 120 -17.24 6.32 1.87
CA LEU A 120 -18.13 5.80 0.81
C LEU A 120 -19.42 5.17 1.34
N ALA A 121 -19.38 4.60 2.55
CA ALA A 121 -20.56 4.05 3.22
C ALA A 121 -21.43 5.12 3.91
N GLY A 122 -20.97 6.38 3.98
CA GLY A 122 -21.74 7.49 4.52
C GLY A 122 -22.87 7.91 3.58
N ALA A 123 -23.88 8.61 4.12
CA ALA A 123 -24.88 9.23 3.28
C ALA A 123 -24.22 10.25 2.33
N PRO A 124 -24.65 10.33 1.05
CA PRO A 124 -24.18 11.37 0.15
C PRO A 124 -24.39 12.73 0.81
N ARG A 125 -23.36 13.58 0.84
CA ARG A 125 -23.53 14.96 1.32
C ARG A 125 -24.44 15.69 0.30
N GLU A 126 -25.60 16.16 0.74
CA GLU A 126 -26.49 16.98 -0.09
C GLU A 126 -25.80 18.31 -0.45
N GLY A 127 -25.81 18.67 -1.75
CA GLY A 127 -25.19 19.87 -2.30
C GLY A 127 -24.40 19.61 -3.59
N PHE A 128 -24.00 20.67 -4.30
CA PHE A 128 -23.10 20.55 -5.46
C PHE A 128 -21.80 19.88 -5.01
N ALA A 129 -21.58 18.64 -5.44
CA ALA A 129 -20.32 17.92 -5.21
C ALA A 129 -19.23 18.48 -6.15
N LEU A 130 -18.87 19.75 -5.95
CA LEU A 130 -17.63 20.29 -6.48
C LEU A 130 -16.49 19.51 -5.82
N GLY A 131 -15.60 18.94 -6.63
CA GLY A 131 -14.37 18.33 -6.12
C GLY A 131 -13.49 19.37 -5.42
N TYR A 132 -12.39 18.95 -4.82
CA TYR A 132 -11.39 19.89 -4.28
C TYR A 132 -11.06 20.96 -5.33
N ALA A 133 -11.07 22.24 -4.94
CA ALA A 133 -10.85 23.40 -5.80
C ALA A 133 -11.75 23.47 -7.06
N ASN A 134 -13.02 23.05 -6.96
CA ASN A 134 -13.99 23.03 -8.08
C ASN A 134 -13.60 22.11 -9.25
N SER A 135 -12.78 21.09 -8.98
CA SER A 135 -12.40 20.10 -9.99
C SER A 135 -13.59 19.25 -10.46
N ASN A 136 -13.59 18.91 -11.75
CA ASN A 136 -14.54 17.97 -12.33
C ASN A 136 -14.11 16.54 -12.02
N SER A 137 -14.67 15.95 -10.96
CA SER A 137 -14.30 14.61 -10.50
C SER A 137 -14.57 13.50 -11.53
N ALA A 138 -15.51 13.68 -12.46
CA ALA A 138 -15.75 12.71 -13.52
C ALA A 138 -14.62 12.71 -14.56
N ALA A 139 -14.12 13.91 -14.92
CA ALA A 139 -12.97 14.04 -15.79
C ALA A 139 -11.69 13.47 -15.14
N LEU A 140 -11.46 13.81 -13.86
CA LEU A 140 -10.33 13.25 -13.10
C LEU A 140 -10.41 11.72 -12.98
N ALA A 141 -11.60 11.15 -12.79
CA ALA A 141 -11.77 9.69 -12.76
C ALA A 141 -11.45 9.06 -14.12
N ALA A 142 -11.90 9.69 -15.22
CA ALA A 142 -11.56 9.21 -16.55
C ALA A 142 -10.04 9.24 -16.80
N GLU A 143 -9.36 10.29 -16.36
CA GLU A 143 -7.92 10.45 -16.48
C GLU A 143 -7.13 9.44 -15.62
N ALA A 144 -7.45 9.32 -14.33
CA ALA A 144 -6.79 8.38 -13.43
C ALA A 144 -6.95 6.91 -13.88
N ASN A 145 -8.09 6.58 -14.50
CA ASN A 145 -8.35 5.24 -15.04
C ASN A 145 -7.54 4.91 -16.32
N LEU A 146 -6.81 5.86 -16.90
CA LEU A 146 -5.89 5.59 -18.01
C LEU A 146 -4.64 4.81 -17.57
N LEU A 147 -4.25 4.93 -16.29
CA LEU A 147 -3.14 4.21 -15.66
C LEU A 147 -1.80 4.33 -16.41
N ARG A 148 -1.59 5.42 -17.17
CA ARG A 148 -0.44 5.54 -18.09
C ARG A 148 0.87 5.62 -17.31
N HIS A 149 0.89 6.46 -16.29
CA HIS A 149 2.10 6.77 -15.53
C HIS A 149 2.41 5.67 -14.52
N THR A 150 1.38 5.18 -13.83
CA THR A 150 1.45 4.06 -12.87
C THR A 150 1.93 2.79 -13.55
N ARG A 151 1.41 2.47 -14.75
CA ARG A 151 1.87 1.32 -15.55
C ARG A 151 3.34 1.46 -15.91
N ARG A 152 3.72 2.59 -16.51
CA ARG A 152 5.11 2.87 -16.90
C ARG A 152 6.08 2.70 -15.74
N TRP A 153 5.70 3.15 -14.55
CA TRP A 153 6.51 2.99 -13.34
C TRP A 153 6.61 1.56 -12.85
N CYS A 154 5.50 0.81 -12.82
CA CYS A 154 5.52 -0.60 -12.45
C CYS A 154 6.42 -1.41 -13.39
N GLU A 155 6.33 -1.14 -14.71
CA GLU A 155 7.16 -1.77 -15.74
C GLU A 155 8.65 -1.38 -15.61
N ALA A 156 8.95 -0.09 -15.51
CA ALA A 156 10.33 0.41 -15.48
C ALA A 156 11.13 -0.02 -14.24
N THR A 157 10.46 -0.39 -13.15
CA THR A 157 11.09 -0.78 -11.88
C THR A 157 10.90 -2.26 -11.53
N ALA A 158 10.31 -3.05 -12.44
CA ALA A 158 9.95 -4.45 -12.22
C ALA A 158 11.12 -5.30 -11.71
N ASP A 159 12.31 -5.14 -12.28
CA ASP A 159 13.51 -5.90 -11.90
C ASP A 159 13.91 -5.70 -10.43
N GLU A 160 13.56 -4.56 -9.83
CA GLU A 160 13.90 -4.22 -8.45
C GLU A 160 12.89 -4.75 -7.44
N TRP A 161 11.59 -4.58 -7.70
CA TRP A 161 10.54 -4.96 -6.74
C TRP A 161 10.04 -6.40 -6.91
N ALA A 162 10.05 -6.97 -8.12
CA ALA A 162 9.48 -8.29 -8.37
C ALA A 162 10.16 -9.42 -7.56
N PRO A 163 11.49 -9.44 -7.36
CA PRO A 163 12.13 -10.44 -6.50
C PRO A 163 11.63 -10.38 -5.04
N ALA A 164 11.30 -9.18 -4.56
CA ALA A 164 10.79 -8.92 -3.21
C ALA A 164 9.28 -9.16 -3.07
N ALA A 165 8.58 -9.44 -4.17
CA ALA A 165 7.14 -9.63 -4.18
C ALA A 165 6.72 -10.88 -3.40
N CYS A 166 5.51 -10.83 -2.84
CA CYS A 166 4.97 -11.94 -2.08
C CYS A 166 4.67 -13.12 -3.01
N PRO A 167 5.32 -14.29 -2.81
CA PRO A 167 5.14 -15.45 -3.70
C PRO A 167 3.69 -15.94 -3.73
N ALA A 168 3.01 -15.92 -2.58
CA ALA A 168 1.61 -16.31 -2.48
C ALA A 168 0.66 -15.35 -3.24
N CYS A 169 1.00 -14.06 -3.36
CA CYS A 169 0.22 -13.14 -4.21
C CYS A 169 0.42 -13.42 -5.70
N LEU A 170 1.61 -13.89 -6.09
CA LEU A 170 1.97 -14.16 -7.48
C LEU A 170 1.53 -15.56 -7.96
N GLY A 171 0.93 -16.38 -7.10
CA GLY A 171 0.47 -17.72 -7.46
C GLY A 171 1.56 -18.79 -7.39
N ALA A 172 2.76 -18.46 -6.86
CA ALA A 172 3.67 -19.50 -6.40
C ALA A 172 2.99 -20.19 -5.21
N ALA A 173 2.63 -21.46 -5.38
CA ALA A 173 1.82 -22.20 -4.43
C ALA A 173 2.29 -21.94 -3.00
N ALA A 174 1.37 -21.50 -2.14
CA ALA A 174 1.59 -21.28 -0.70
C ALA A 174 1.91 -22.58 0.09
N GLY A 175 2.34 -23.63 -0.62
CA GLY A 175 2.66 -24.98 -0.15
C GLY A 175 4.05 -25.49 -0.53
N ALA A 176 4.89 -24.71 -1.23
CA ALA A 176 6.33 -24.98 -1.26
C ALA A 176 6.92 -24.49 0.07
N ALA A 177 6.68 -25.27 1.13
CA ALA A 177 7.19 -25.13 2.49
C ALA A 177 7.57 -23.69 2.89
N ALA A 178 6.62 -22.94 3.48
CA ALA A 178 7.00 -21.95 4.47
C ALA A 178 7.84 -22.72 5.49
N GLY A 179 9.15 -22.63 5.39
CA GLY A 179 10.08 -23.64 5.90
C GLY A 179 11.44 -23.05 6.20
N THR A 180 11.66 -21.80 5.79
CA THR A 180 12.86 -21.04 6.15
C THR A 180 12.47 -19.81 6.97
N HIS A 181 13.35 -19.39 7.87
CA HIS A 181 13.13 -18.19 8.69
C HIS A 181 12.99 -16.90 7.86
N ASP A 182 13.44 -16.92 6.61
CA ASP A 182 13.49 -15.75 5.71
C ASP A 182 12.20 -15.54 4.91
N ASP A 183 11.28 -16.51 4.91
CA ASP A 183 10.01 -16.42 4.18
C ASP A 183 9.17 -15.22 4.65
N GLY A 184 9.25 -14.86 5.93
CA GLY A 184 8.56 -13.72 6.53
C GLY A 184 8.94 -12.38 5.90
N ALA A 185 10.16 -12.25 5.39
CA ALA A 185 10.59 -11.04 4.70
C ALA A 185 9.79 -10.85 3.39
N ARG A 186 9.40 -11.90 2.68
CA ARG A 186 8.75 -11.76 1.36
C ARG A 186 7.23 -11.65 1.43
N LEU A 187 6.61 -12.08 2.53
CA LEU A 187 5.15 -12.10 2.65
C LEU A 187 4.54 -10.69 2.75
N CYS A 188 3.43 -10.47 2.04
CA CYS A 188 2.59 -9.30 2.29
C CYS A 188 1.89 -9.43 3.65
N ARG A 189 1.37 -8.32 4.19
CA ARG A 189 0.72 -8.27 5.51
C ARG A 189 -0.36 -9.34 5.71
N LEU A 190 -1.21 -9.56 4.71
CA LEU A 190 -2.30 -10.54 4.79
C LEU A 190 -1.77 -11.99 4.84
N HIS A 191 -0.83 -12.34 3.96
CA HIS A 191 -0.22 -13.67 3.94
C HIS A 191 0.70 -13.92 5.14
N LEU A 192 1.35 -12.87 5.67
CA LEU A 192 2.13 -12.95 6.90
C LEU A 192 1.22 -13.25 8.10
N ALA A 193 0.08 -12.56 8.22
CA ALA A 193 -0.90 -12.81 9.28
C ALA A 193 -1.41 -14.26 9.23
N GLU A 194 -1.66 -14.77 8.03
CA GLU A 194 -2.06 -16.16 7.81
C GLU A 194 -0.95 -17.16 8.15
N ALA A 195 0.28 -16.91 7.71
CA ALA A 195 1.43 -17.76 8.03
C ALA A 195 1.66 -17.83 9.55
N VAL A 196 1.53 -16.70 10.26
CA VAL A 196 1.64 -16.64 11.72
C VAL A 196 0.52 -17.44 12.40
N ARG A 197 -0.73 -17.37 11.90
CA ARG A 197 -1.83 -18.18 12.43
C ARG A 197 -1.58 -19.69 12.28
N ARG A 198 -0.99 -20.12 11.17
CA ARG A 198 -0.73 -21.55 10.90
C ARG A 198 0.31 -22.16 11.84
N VAL A 199 1.21 -21.35 12.37
CA VAL A 199 2.23 -21.76 13.34
C VAL A 199 1.84 -21.40 14.77
N ALA A 200 0.54 -21.18 15.04
CA ALA A 200 0.05 -20.89 16.37
C ALA A 200 0.48 -22.00 17.36
N GLY A 201 1.16 -21.59 18.44
CA GLY A 201 1.77 -22.50 19.43
C GLY A 201 3.29 -22.66 19.27
N ASP A 202 3.87 -22.24 18.15
CA ASP A 202 5.31 -22.14 17.93
C ASP A 202 5.74 -20.66 17.98
N ASP A 203 5.92 -20.15 19.20
CA ASP A 203 6.27 -18.75 19.45
C ASP A 203 7.61 -18.35 18.82
N ALA A 204 8.56 -19.28 18.75
CA ALA A 204 9.88 -19.07 18.15
C ALA A 204 9.74 -18.83 16.64
N ARG A 205 8.99 -19.67 15.94
CA ARG A 205 8.75 -19.52 14.50
C ARG A 205 7.88 -18.30 14.18
N ALA A 206 6.82 -18.05 14.94
CA ALA A 206 6.04 -16.82 14.81
C ALA A 206 6.91 -15.58 15.09
N GLY A 207 7.83 -15.65 16.05
CA GLY A 207 8.83 -14.62 16.35
C GLY A 207 9.74 -14.32 15.16
N ALA A 208 10.32 -15.36 14.55
CA ALA A 208 11.19 -15.24 13.40
C ALA A 208 10.48 -14.57 12.20
N LEU A 209 9.26 -15.01 11.87
CA LEU A 209 8.48 -14.42 10.77
C LEU A 209 8.21 -12.93 10.98
N LEU A 210 7.80 -12.52 12.20
CA LEU A 210 7.56 -11.11 12.48
C LEU A 210 8.85 -10.29 12.54
N SER A 211 9.96 -10.86 13.01
CA SER A 211 11.26 -10.20 13.02
C SER A 211 11.77 -9.91 11.61
N ALA A 212 11.68 -10.91 10.70
CA ALA A 212 12.03 -10.74 9.30
C ALA A 212 11.19 -9.66 8.61
N ALA A 213 9.87 -9.66 8.85
CA ALA A 213 8.98 -8.62 8.35
C ALA A 213 9.29 -7.24 8.95
N SER A 214 9.64 -7.17 10.24
CA SER A 214 10.05 -5.94 10.91
C SER A 214 11.28 -5.32 10.25
N ALA A 215 12.31 -6.13 9.96
CA ALA A 215 13.54 -5.69 9.31
C ALA A 215 13.26 -5.17 7.89
N ARG A 216 12.42 -5.87 7.12
CA ARG A 216 12.00 -5.41 5.79
C ARG A 216 11.28 -4.07 5.86
N LEU A 217 10.30 -3.92 6.75
CA LEU A 217 9.54 -2.67 6.89
C LEU A 217 10.44 -1.48 7.27
N ALA A 218 11.46 -1.71 8.09
CA ALA A 218 12.46 -0.68 8.39
C ALA A 218 13.25 -0.27 7.13
N SER A 219 13.66 -1.23 6.31
CA SER A 219 14.31 -0.97 5.02
C SER A 219 13.39 -0.22 4.04
N SER A 220 12.13 -0.63 3.91
CA SER A 220 11.15 0.05 3.07
C SER A 220 10.91 1.49 3.54
N ALA A 221 10.81 1.75 4.85
CA ALA A 221 10.69 3.11 5.39
C ALA A 221 11.91 3.99 5.04
N GLN A 222 13.12 3.40 5.07
CA GLN A 222 14.34 4.11 4.66
C GLN A 222 14.33 4.43 3.16
N GLY A 223 13.98 3.48 2.30
CA GLY A 223 13.84 3.70 0.86
C GLY A 223 12.83 4.80 0.53
N LEU A 224 11.65 4.77 1.17
CA LEU A 224 10.64 5.81 1.04
C LEU A 224 11.13 7.19 1.50
N THR A 225 11.93 7.25 2.57
CA THR A 225 12.55 8.50 3.04
C THR A 225 13.49 9.07 1.98
N VAL A 226 14.32 8.22 1.35
CA VAL A 226 15.25 8.64 0.30
C VAL A 226 14.48 9.09 -0.94
N LEU A 227 13.46 8.33 -1.35
CA LEU A 227 12.59 8.68 -2.47
C LEU A 227 11.91 10.03 -2.21
N ALA A 228 11.25 10.23 -1.06
CA ALA A 228 10.63 11.50 -0.69
C ALA A 228 11.61 12.69 -0.78
N ARG A 229 12.85 12.51 -0.36
CA ARG A 229 13.89 13.55 -0.46
C ARG A 229 14.30 13.84 -1.90
N SER A 230 14.39 12.83 -2.76
CA SER A 230 14.71 13.01 -4.19
C SER A 230 13.66 13.84 -4.95
N MET A 231 12.42 13.87 -4.43
CA MET A 231 11.28 14.57 -5.02
C MET A 231 11.22 16.06 -4.61
N THR A 232 12.13 16.51 -3.74
CA THR A 232 12.24 17.92 -3.34
C THR A 232 13.04 18.74 -4.36
N ALA A 233 12.89 20.06 -4.35
CA ALA A 233 13.60 20.97 -5.26
C ALA A 233 15.14 20.86 -5.22
N ALA A 234 15.69 20.39 -4.09
CA ALA A 234 17.14 20.16 -3.90
C ALA A 234 17.51 18.67 -3.87
N GLY A 235 16.57 17.78 -4.18
CA GLY A 235 16.76 16.34 -4.15
C GLY A 235 17.68 15.84 -5.27
N ALA A 236 18.62 14.96 -4.93
CA ALA A 236 19.34 14.20 -5.95
C ALA A 236 18.40 13.16 -6.60
N PRO A 237 18.55 12.84 -7.90
CA PRO A 237 17.75 11.81 -8.54
C PRO A 237 17.82 10.46 -7.81
N ALA A 238 16.68 9.79 -7.67
CA ALA A 238 16.61 8.43 -7.14
C ALA A 238 17.19 7.41 -8.14
N ASP A 239 17.84 6.37 -7.61
CA ASP A 239 18.21 5.18 -8.38
C ASP A 239 16.99 4.25 -8.55
N ALA A 240 17.13 3.22 -9.40
CA ALA A 240 16.02 2.29 -9.71
C ALA A 240 15.47 1.61 -8.45
N ARG A 241 16.35 1.22 -7.52
CA ARG A 241 15.97 0.60 -6.24
C ARG A 241 15.12 1.53 -5.38
N THR A 242 15.53 2.80 -5.28
CA THR A 242 14.81 3.83 -4.54
C THR A 242 13.47 4.11 -5.20
N GLU A 243 13.41 4.16 -6.53
CA GLU A 243 12.15 4.33 -7.28
C GLU A 243 11.18 3.14 -7.11
N ALA A 244 11.69 1.93 -6.88
CA ALA A 244 10.87 0.75 -6.61
C ALA A 244 10.30 0.70 -5.18
N SER A 245 10.84 1.50 -4.25
CA SER A 245 10.56 1.39 -2.81
C SER A 245 9.10 1.62 -2.44
N TRP A 246 8.38 2.49 -3.15
CA TRP A 246 6.96 2.73 -2.91
C TRP A 246 6.12 1.51 -3.31
N ILE A 247 6.43 0.86 -4.43
CA ILE A 247 5.75 -0.38 -4.87
C ILE A 247 5.95 -1.47 -3.81
N GLU A 248 7.16 -1.59 -3.25
CA GLU A 248 7.41 -2.57 -2.19
C GLU A 248 6.56 -2.32 -0.93
N ALA A 249 6.48 -1.07 -0.49
CA ALA A 249 5.68 -0.70 0.66
C ALA A 249 4.18 -0.96 0.40
N LEU A 250 3.66 -0.50 -0.74
CA LEU A 250 2.26 -0.75 -1.11
C LEU A 250 1.98 -2.24 -1.29
N GLY A 251 2.91 -2.99 -1.87
CA GLY A 251 2.84 -4.44 -2.04
C GLY A 251 2.74 -5.17 -0.71
N PHE A 252 3.44 -4.71 0.33
CA PHE A 252 3.28 -5.24 1.67
C PHE A 252 1.86 -5.01 2.23
N PHE A 253 1.33 -3.79 2.15
CA PHE A 253 0.04 -3.46 2.78
C PHE A 253 -1.19 -3.87 1.97
N GLY A 254 -1.13 -3.71 0.65
CA GLY A 254 -2.22 -3.90 -0.30
C GLY A 254 -2.05 -5.10 -1.24
N GLY A 255 -0.94 -5.83 -1.16
CA GLY A 255 -0.69 -7.00 -2.01
C GLY A 255 -0.09 -6.66 -3.37
N TRP A 256 0.33 -7.70 -4.10
CA TRP A 256 1.22 -7.59 -5.26
C TRP A 256 0.55 -7.87 -6.60
N GLN A 257 -0.72 -8.29 -6.59
CA GLN A 257 -1.40 -8.72 -7.82
C GLN A 257 -1.60 -7.58 -8.82
N PHE A 258 -1.93 -6.38 -8.35
CA PHE A 258 -2.12 -5.21 -9.20
C PHE A 258 -0.82 -4.70 -9.85
N PRO A 259 0.29 -4.43 -9.13
CA PRO A 259 1.53 -4.02 -9.80
C PRO A 259 2.10 -5.11 -10.70
N ALA A 260 1.89 -6.40 -10.37
CA ALA A 260 2.25 -7.51 -11.24
C ALA A 260 1.44 -7.56 -12.54
N PHE A 261 0.14 -7.23 -12.48
CA PHE A 261 -0.69 -7.06 -13.67
C PHE A 261 -0.23 -5.87 -14.52
N LEU A 262 0.06 -4.72 -13.89
CA LEU A 262 0.54 -3.55 -14.62
C LEU A 262 1.87 -3.79 -15.31
N ALA A 263 2.80 -4.51 -14.67
CA ALA A 263 4.10 -4.83 -15.23
C ALA A 263 4.08 -6.02 -16.22
N GLY A 264 2.93 -6.61 -16.51
CA GLY A 264 2.82 -7.76 -17.42
C GLY A 264 3.39 -9.07 -16.86
N ILE A 265 3.73 -9.12 -15.56
CA ILE A 265 4.21 -10.33 -14.86
C ILE A 265 3.06 -11.33 -14.66
N ARG A 266 1.82 -10.83 -14.52
CA ARG A 266 0.62 -11.63 -14.26
C ARG A 266 -0.51 -11.24 -15.19
N ALA A 267 -1.24 -12.23 -15.70
CA ALA A 267 -2.41 -12.02 -16.54
C ALA A 267 -3.64 -11.59 -15.72
N ASP A 268 -4.58 -10.92 -16.39
CA ASP A 268 -5.89 -10.56 -15.82
C ASP A 268 -6.65 -11.82 -15.37
N GLY A 269 -7.29 -11.76 -14.20
CA GLY A 269 -8.09 -12.84 -13.65
C GLY A 269 -7.32 -14.10 -13.22
N ALA A 270 -5.98 -14.08 -13.23
CA ALA A 270 -5.20 -15.21 -12.70
C ALA A 270 -5.49 -15.37 -11.18
N PRO A 271 -5.75 -16.61 -10.69
CA PRO A 271 -6.03 -16.88 -9.28
C PRO A 271 -4.80 -16.73 -8.38
#